data_AF-A0AAQ1HSL3-F1
#
_entry.id   AF-A0AAQ1HSL3-F1
#
_cell.length_a   1.000
_cell.length_b   1.000
_cell.length_c   1.000
_cell.angle_alpha   90.00
_cell.angle_beta   90.00
_cell.angle_gamma   90.00
#
_symmetry.space_group_name_H-M   'P 1'
#
loop_
_entity.id
_entity.type
_entity.pdbx_description
1 polymer ?
#
loop_
_entity_poly.entity_id
_entity_poly.type
_entity_poly.pdbx_seq_one_letter_code
_entity_poly.pdbx_strand_id
1 'polypeptide(L)'
;MLKYLFRGLLTAFFTWALLYPFINTDHVVEGVEQSDSTKKGTQRVQKKEKPLHNVKLPDFSSFTDVKEKKHAFFDFIRPHIEAENKKILQQRATLEIARMMLEFNEPLSNKQKQDIKKILASYKLSNSLDVLSLTRALRRVDIIPKELALMQAANESAWGTSRFARIGLNFFGQWCYKKGCGMVPRRRANEAAHEVTAFKSVRAAVSSYFKNINTHAAYSDLRSIREDLRRQQKPIEATKLTHGLMSYSERGEAYIEELNTMINQNRAYFDE
;
A
#
# COMPACT_ATOMS: atom_id res chain seq x y z
N MET A 1 35.61 6.98 -24.39
CA MET A 1 35.99 7.15 -22.96
C MET A 1 35.34 8.36 -22.29
N LEU A 2 35.23 9.52 -22.94
CA LEU A 2 34.70 10.75 -22.33
C LEU A 2 33.22 10.68 -21.84
N LYS A 3 32.35 9.92 -22.52
CA LYS A 3 30.94 9.74 -22.12
C LYS A 3 30.74 8.91 -20.83
N TYR A 4 31.67 7.99 -20.53
CA TYR A 4 31.61 7.17 -19.31
C TYR A 4 32.20 7.92 -18.10
N LEU A 5 33.20 8.77 -18.33
CA LEU A 5 33.73 9.71 -17.33
C LEU A 5 32.65 10.72 -16.87
N PHE A 6 31.86 11.25 -17.80
CA PHE A 6 30.78 12.20 -17.47
C PHE A 6 29.62 11.53 -16.71
N ARG A 7 29.28 10.27 -17.05
CA ARG A 7 28.29 9.49 -16.30
C ARG A 7 28.78 9.09 -14.91
N GLY A 8 30.06 8.73 -14.76
CA GLY A 8 30.68 8.42 -13.46
C GLY A 8 30.71 9.63 -12.52
N LEU A 9 31.04 10.82 -13.04
CA LEU A 9 31.02 12.07 -12.27
C LEU A 9 29.61 12.51 -11.89
N LEU A 10 28.61 12.34 -12.77
CA LEU A 10 27.21 12.62 -12.43
C LEU A 10 26.66 11.66 -11.38
N THR A 11 26.97 10.36 -11.47
CA THR A 11 26.53 9.39 -10.46
C THR A 11 27.22 9.62 -9.13
N ALA A 12 28.50 10.00 -9.11
CA ALA A 12 29.23 10.35 -7.89
C ALA A 12 28.71 11.65 -7.25
N PHE A 13 28.32 12.64 -8.06
CA PHE A 13 27.72 13.88 -7.57
C PHE A 13 26.31 13.67 -6.99
N PHE A 14 25.49 12.80 -7.61
CA PHE A 14 24.16 12.47 -7.09
C PHE A 14 24.22 11.57 -5.84
N THR A 15 25.14 10.61 -5.77
CA THR A 15 25.35 9.82 -4.55
C THR A 15 25.95 10.67 -3.43
N TRP A 16 26.89 11.57 -3.74
CA TRP A 16 27.43 12.53 -2.77
C TRP A 16 26.36 13.51 -2.31
N ALA A 17 25.50 14.05 -3.18
CA ALA A 17 24.40 14.94 -2.80
C ALA A 17 23.28 14.26 -1.99
N LEU A 18 23.04 12.97 -2.22
CA LEU A 18 22.08 12.16 -1.46
C LEU A 18 22.62 11.78 -0.06
N LEU A 19 23.94 11.63 0.07
CA LEU A 19 24.61 11.32 1.35
C LEU A 19 25.11 12.58 2.08
N TYR A 20 25.22 13.74 1.42
CA TYR A 20 25.64 15.01 1.98
C TYR A 20 24.91 15.42 3.27
N PRO A 21 23.57 15.24 3.41
CA PRO A 21 22.89 15.54 4.67
C PRO A 21 23.19 14.57 5.82
N PHE A 22 24.00 13.53 5.59
CA PHE A 22 24.38 12.51 6.59
C PHE A 22 25.88 12.45 6.91
N ILE A 23 26.75 13.19 6.19
CA ILE A 23 28.22 13.02 6.30
C ILE A 23 28.94 14.15 7.06
N ASN A 24 28.42 15.38 7.15
CA ASN A 24 29.17 16.44 7.85
C ASN A 24 28.81 16.53 9.34
N THR A 25 29.73 16.00 10.14
CA THR A 25 29.89 16.29 11.57
C THR A 25 30.53 17.68 11.73
N ASP A 26 30.14 18.36 12.80
CA ASP A 26 30.50 19.75 13.10
C ASP A 26 32.02 19.99 13.06
N HIS A 27 32.47 20.83 12.12
CA HIS A 27 33.77 21.48 12.22
C HIS A 27 33.57 22.88 12.79
N VAL A 28 33.97 23.02 14.05
CA VAL A 28 34.19 24.29 14.74
C VAL A 28 35.38 24.99 14.07
N VAL A 29 35.17 26.20 13.56
CA VAL A 29 36.24 27.18 13.30
C VAL A 29 35.78 28.53 13.85
N GLU A 30 36.56 29.05 14.79
CA GLU A 30 36.42 30.35 15.45
C GLU A 30 36.90 31.52 14.57
N GLY A 31 36.31 32.71 14.81
CA GLY A 31 36.76 34.05 14.38
C GLY A 31 36.20 34.52 13.03
N VAL A 32 35.63 35.73 12.83
CA VAL A 32 35.75 37.03 13.51
C VAL A 32 34.44 37.85 13.30
N GLU A 33 34.17 38.76 14.25
CA GLU A 33 33.13 39.81 14.33
C GLU A 33 32.96 40.63 13.01
N GLN A 34 31.85 41.29 12.64
CA GLN A 34 30.90 42.09 13.40
C GLN A 34 29.75 42.52 12.44
N SER A 35 28.50 42.52 12.88
CA SER A 35 27.56 43.66 12.81
C SER A 35 26.11 43.21 12.99
N ASP A 36 25.50 43.76 14.02
CA ASP A 36 24.12 43.61 14.46
C ASP A 36 23.07 43.85 13.36
N SER A 37 22.22 42.86 13.11
CA SER A 37 20.77 43.05 13.05
C SER A 37 20.06 41.70 13.20
N THR A 38 19.46 41.52 14.37
CA THR A 38 18.87 40.27 14.86
C THR A 38 17.63 39.89 14.04
N LYS A 39 17.78 39.01 13.04
CA LYS A 39 16.67 38.16 12.56
C LYS A 39 16.65 36.88 13.38
N LYS A 40 15.76 36.86 14.38
CA LYS A 40 15.36 35.67 15.14
C LYS A 40 15.03 34.52 14.17
N GLY A 41 15.93 33.56 14.05
CA GLY A 41 15.63 32.26 13.49
C GLY A 41 14.57 31.60 14.37
N THR A 42 13.36 31.47 13.87
CA THR A 42 12.31 30.72 14.55
C THR A 42 12.74 29.25 14.54
N GLN A 43 13.29 28.76 15.66
CA GLN A 43 13.32 27.32 15.93
C GLN A 43 11.88 26.83 15.82
N ARG A 44 11.55 26.09 14.75
CA ARG A 44 10.26 25.41 14.62
C ARG A 44 10.21 24.37 15.72
N VAL A 45 9.58 24.72 16.84
CA VAL A 45 9.15 23.77 17.88
C VAL A 45 8.35 22.69 17.15
N GLN A 46 8.91 21.48 17.03
CA GLN A 46 8.20 20.35 16.45
C GLN A 46 7.07 19.96 17.41
N LYS A 47 5.90 20.58 17.24
CA LYS A 47 4.69 20.18 17.95
C LYS A 47 4.43 18.70 17.62
N LYS A 48 4.51 17.84 18.64
CA LYS A 48 4.21 16.41 18.51
C LYS A 48 2.79 16.28 17.95
N GLU A 49 2.69 15.80 16.71
CA GLU A 49 1.42 15.66 16.05
C GLU A 49 0.59 14.56 16.73
N LYS A 50 -0.69 14.84 16.95
CA LYS A 50 -1.61 13.88 17.57
C LYS A 50 -2.13 12.91 16.50
N PRO A 51 -2.27 11.61 16.82
CA PRO A 51 -2.93 10.67 15.94
C PRO A 51 -4.35 11.12 15.55
N LEU A 52 -4.76 10.83 14.31
CA LEU A 52 -6.10 11.12 13.78
C LEU A 52 -7.09 9.96 14.01
N HIS A 53 -6.72 9.02 14.87
CA HIS A 53 -7.41 7.77 15.21
C HIS A 53 -7.24 7.45 16.70
N ASN A 54 -8.07 6.52 17.18
CA ASN A 54 -8.03 6.02 18.57
C ASN A 54 -7.36 4.64 18.69
N VAL A 55 -6.80 4.11 17.60
CA VAL A 55 -6.08 2.83 17.59
C VAL A 55 -4.79 2.95 18.42
N LYS A 56 -4.59 2.02 19.37
CA LYS A 56 -3.33 1.85 20.09
C LYS A 56 -2.35 1.10 19.19
N LEU A 57 -1.40 1.83 18.60
CA LEU A 57 -0.34 1.27 17.77
C LEU A 57 0.83 0.78 18.63
N PRO A 58 1.48 -0.34 18.29
CA PRO A 58 2.82 -0.63 18.77
C PRO A 58 3.77 0.51 18.40
N ASP A 59 4.67 0.86 19.31
CA ASP A 59 5.75 1.79 18.97
C ASP A 59 6.82 1.05 18.17
N PHE A 60 6.60 0.90 16.87
CA PHE A 60 7.55 0.22 15.98
C PHE A 60 8.95 0.87 15.95
N SER A 61 9.09 2.12 16.43
CA SER A 61 10.39 2.78 16.55
C SER A 61 11.15 2.46 17.83
N SER A 62 10.51 1.83 18.83
CA SER A 62 11.18 1.45 20.08
C SER A 62 11.93 0.12 20.00
N PHE A 63 11.74 -0.66 18.93
CA PHE A 63 12.43 -1.94 18.75
C PHE A 63 13.87 -1.73 18.28
N THR A 64 14.83 -2.33 19.01
CA THR A 64 16.25 -2.38 18.63
C THR A 64 16.54 -3.61 17.76
N ASP A 65 15.92 -4.75 18.04
CA ASP A 65 16.02 -5.96 17.23
C ASP A 65 15.09 -5.89 16.01
N VAL A 66 15.68 -6.07 14.82
CA VAL A 66 14.96 -6.00 13.55
C VAL A 66 13.97 -7.15 13.40
N LYS A 67 14.28 -8.36 13.87
CA LYS A 67 13.39 -9.52 13.79
C LYS A 67 12.17 -9.31 14.68
N GLU A 68 12.35 -8.86 15.92
CA GLU A 68 11.24 -8.55 16.84
C GLU A 68 10.31 -7.48 16.25
N LYS A 69 10.89 -6.42 15.67
CA LYS A 69 10.12 -5.39 14.98
C LYS A 69 9.28 -5.95 13.84
N LYS A 70 9.83 -6.88 13.04
CA LYS A 70 9.13 -7.53 11.93
C LYS A 70 7.97 -8.41 12.42
N HIS A 71 8.19 -9.24 13.45
CA HIS A 71 7.10 -10.02 14.07
C HIS A 71 5.99 -9.10 14.57
N ALA A 72 6.33 -8.11 15.41
CA ALA A 72 5.36 -7.18 15.95
C ALA A 72 4.57 -6.44 14.86
N PHE A 73 5.22 -6.08 13.74
CA PHE A 73 4.55 -5.44 12.60
C PHE A 73 3.58 -6.40 11.90
N PHE A 74 4.01 -7.64 11.63
CA PHE A 74 3.15 -8.62 10.98
C PHE A 74 1.98 -9.05 11.85
N ASP A 75 2.20 -9.34 13.12
CA ASP A 75 1.15 -9.71 14.07
C ASP A 75 0.08 -8.62 14.19
N PHE A 76 0.51 -7.36 14.12
CA PHE A 76 -0.40 -6.23 14.16
C PHE A 76 -1.30 -6.15 12.93
N ILE A 77 -0.77 -6.37 11.72
CA ILE A 77 -1.51 -6.09 10.48
C ILE A 77 -2.15 -7.33 9.83
N ARG A 78 -1.56 -8.51 9.98
CA ARG A 78 -2.03 -9.80 9.44
C ARG A 78 -3.52 -10.08 9.71
N PRO A 79 -4.05 -9.97 10.94
CA PRO A 79 -5.46 -10.28 11.19
C PRO A 79 -6.42 -9.39 10.38
N HIS A 80 -6.02 -8.16 10.05
CA HIS A 80 -6.83 -7.26 9.23
C HIS A 80 -6.83 -7.67 7.75
N ILE A 81 -5.68 -8.13 7.24
CA ILE A 81 -5.51 -8.64 5.87
C ILE A 81 -6.30 -9.94 5.70
N GLU A 82 -6.16 -10.87 6.63
CA GLU A 82 -6.87 -12.15 6.60
C GLU A 82 -8.38 -11.97 6.71
N ALA A 83 -8.85 -11.07 7.58
CA ALA A 83 -10.26 -10.75 7.69
C ALA A 83 -10.85 -10.17 6.38
N GLU A 84 -10.12 -9.29 5.68
CA GLU A 84 -10.59 -8.75 4.41
C GLU A 84 -10.59 -9.83 3.31
N ASN A 85 -9.56 -10.68 3.25
CA ASN A 85 -9.53 -11.83 2.33
C ASN A 85 -10.69 -12.80 2.60
N LYS A 86 -10.98 -13.12 3.86
CA LYS A 86 -12.10 -13.98 4.24
C LYS A 86 -13.43 -13.41 3.75
N LYS A 87 -13.65 -12.11 3.94
CA LYS A 87 -14.82 -11.40 3.43
C LYS A 87 -14.90 -11.47 1.90
N ILE A 88 -13.79 -11.29 1.19
CA ILE A 88 -13.75 -11.37 -0.28
C ILE A 88 -14.07 -12.79 -0.75
N LEU A 89 -13.53 -13.83 -0.11
CA LEU A 89 -13.83 -15.22 -0.44
C LEU A 89 -15.32 -15.54 -0.24
N GLN A 90 -15.94 -15.03 0.82
CA GLN A 90 -17.38 -15.16 1.02
C GLN A 90 -18.18 -14.47 -0.09
N GLN A 91 -17.80 -13.26 -0.48
CA GLN A 91 -18.42 -12.56 -1.60
C GLN A 91 -18.25 -13.33 -2.91
N ARG A 92 -17.05 -13.87 -3.15
CA ARG A 92 -16.73 -14.67 -4.32
C ARG A 92 -17.59 -15.92 -4.40
N ALA A 93 -17.70 -16.67 -3.31
CA ALA A 93 -18.54 -17.87 -3.23
C ALA A 93 -20.01 -17.54 -3.55
N THR A 94 -20.54 -16.44 -3.03
CA THR A 94 -21.89 -15.95 -3.38
C THR A 94 -22.05 -15.72 -4.89
N LEU A 95 -21.05 -15.13 -5.56
CA LEU A 95 -21.10 -14.90 -7.00
C LEU A 95 -20.93 -16.20 -7.81
N GLU A 96 -20.10 -17.13 -7.35
CA GLU A 96 -19.90 -18.44 -8.00
C GLU A 96 -21.17 -19.29 -7.93
N ILE A 97 -21.82 -19.36 -6.76
CA ILE A 97 -23.12 -20.03 -6.60
C ILE A 97 -24.18 -19.39 -7.50
N ALA A 98 -24.25 -18.06 -7.52
CA ALA A 98 -25.22 -17.37 -8.37
C ALA A 98 -24.97 -17.61 -9.86
N ARG A 99 -23.70 -17.65 -10.28
CA ARG A 99 -23.33 -17.97 -11.67
C ARG A 99 -23.74 -19.40 -12.02
N MET A 100 -23.47 -20.36 -11.16
CA MET A 100 -23.87 -21.76 -11.33
C MET A 100 -25.39 -21.90 -11.44
N MET A 101 -26.16 -21.25 -10.56
CA MET A 101 -27.63 -21.27 -10.64
C MET A 101 -28.10 -20.76 -12.01
N LEU A 102 -27.58 -19.63 -12.48
CA LEU A 102 -27.96 -19.08 -13.78
C LEU A 102 -27.53 -19.98 -14.97
N GLU A 103 -26.40 -20.68 -14.88
CA GLU A 103 -25.96 -21.66 -15.89
C GLU A 103 -26.92 -22.84 -16.02
N PHE A 104 -27.55 -23.26 -14.92
CA PHE A 104 -28.55 -24.33 -14.88
C PHE A 104 -30.00 -23.83 -14.98
N ASN A 105 -30.23 -22.57 -15.36
CA ASN A 105 -31.55 -21.93 -15.43
C ASN A 105 -32.33 -21.91 -14.11
N GLU A 106 -31.64 -21.98 -12.97
CA GLU A 106 -32.21 -21.87 -11.63
C GLU A 106 -32.44 -20.39 -11.26
N PRO A 107 -33.64 -19.99 -10.81
CA PRO A 107 -33.94 -18.60 -10.50
C PRO A 107 -33.28 -18.14 -9.20
N LEU A 108 -32.70 -16.95 -9.21
CA LEU A 108 -32.23 -16.28 -8.00
C LEU A 108 -33.41 -15.66 -7.23
N SER A 109 -33.47 -15.92 -5.91
CA SER A 109 -34.39 -15.25 -4.99
C SER A 109 -34.14 -13.73 -4.94
N ASN A 110 -35.15 -12.96 -4.50
CA ASN A 110 -35.01 -11.52 -4.35
C ASN A 110 -33.88 -11.13 -3.38
N LYS A 111 -33.70 -11.90 -2.29
CA LYS A 111 -32.61 -11.69 -1.33
C LYS A 111 -31.23 -11.90 -1.98
N GLN A 112 -31.04 -13.00 -2.71
CA GLN A 112 -29.79 -13.25 -3.45
C GLN A 112 -29.51 -12.14 -4.45
N LYS A 113 -30.51 -11.72 -5.25
CA LYS A 113 -30.37 -10.61 -6.21
C LYS A 113 -29.90 -9.32 -5.53
N GLN A 114 -30.47 -8.97 -4.38
CA GLN A 114 -30.07 -7.79 -3.62
C GLN A 114 -28.64 -7.90 -3.08
N ASP A 115 -28.27 -9.05 -2.51
CA ASP A 115 -26.93 -9.27 -1.97
C ASP A 115 -25.86 -9.24 -3.07
N ILE A 116 -26.12 -9.88 -4.20
CA ILE A 116 -25.22 -9.85 -5.37
C ILE A 116 -25.04 -8.43 -5.87
N LYS A 117 -26.12 -7.65 -6.02
CA LYS A 117 -26.04 -6.25 -6.45
C LYS A 117 -25.22 -5.39 -5.48
N LYS A 118 -25.31 -5.63 -4.16
CA LYS A 118 -24.44 -4.96 -3.17
C LYS A 118 -22.97 -5.29 -3.38
N ILE A 119 -22.65 -6.56 -3.68
CA ILE A 119 -21.29 -6.98 -4.02
C ILE A 119 -20.85 -6.25 -5.29
N LEU A 120 -21.58 -6.36 -6.40
CA LEU A 120 -21.23 -5.73 -7.69
C LEU A 120 -21.00 -4.22 -7.57
N ALA A 121 -21.88 -3.52 -6.85
CA ALA A 121 -21.73 -2.09 -6.57
C ALA A 121 -20.43 -1.77 -5.81
N SER A 122 -20.05 -2.59 -4.82
CA SER A 122 -18.81 -2.40 -4.06
C SER A 122 -17.55 -2.51 -4.92
N TYR A 123 -17.61 -3.28 -6.02
CA TYR A 123 -16.53 -3.44 -7.01
C TYR A 123 -16.67 -2.56 -8.25
N LYS A 124 -17.59 -1.57 -8.25
CA LYS A 124 -17.86 -0.66 -9.37
C LYS A 124 -18.22 -1.41 -10.66
N LEU A 125 -19.11 -2.40 -10.55
CA LEU A 125 -19.61 -3.21 -11.66
C LEU A 125 -21.09 -2.90 -11.92
N SER A 126 -21.57 -3.22 -13.12
CA SER A 126 -22.99 -3.14 -13.49
C SER A 126 -23.84 -4.07 -12.61
N ASN A 127 -25.11 -3.72 -12.42
CA ASN A 127 -26.09 -4.50 -11.65
C ASN A 127 -26.73 -5.65 -12.47
N SER A 128 -26.22 -5.95 -13.67
CA SER A 128 -26.70 -7.04 -14.51
C SER A 128 -26.45 -8.40 -13.85
N LEU A 129 -27.46 -9.27 -13.90
CA LEU A 129 -27.45 -10.60 -13.29
C LEU A 129 -27.60 -11.67 -14.37
N ASP A 130 -26.53 -11.86 -15.13
CA ASP A 130 -26.38 -12.88 -16.17
C ASP A 130 -25.01 -13.56 -16.01
N VAL A 131 -24.85 -14.75 -16.62
CA VAL A 131 -23.64 -15.58 -16.50
C VAL A 131 -22.38 -14.80 -16.90
N LEU A 132 -22.44 -14.01 -17.96
CA LEU A 132 -21.30 -13.25 -18.47
C LEU A 132 -20.91 -12.11 -17.51
N SER A 133 -21.89 -11.39 -16.97
CA SER A 133 -21.67 -10.34 -15.98
C SER A 133 -21.07 -10.88 -14.68
N LEU A 134 -21.56 -12.02 -14.18
CA LEU A 134 -20.99 -12.66 -12.99
C LEU A 134 -19.59 -13.22 -13.24
N THR A 135 -19.33 -13.78 -14.43
CA THR A 135 -17.98 -14.21 -14.84
C THR A 135 -16.99 -13.05 -14.82
N ARG A 136 -17.37 -11.90 -15.38
CA ARG A 136 -16.54 -10.68 -15.33
C ARG A 136 -16.35 -10.17 -13.91
N ALA A 137 -17.38 -10.27 -13.06
CA ALA A 137 -17.29 -9.86 -11.66
C ALA A 137 -16.25 -10.67 -10.89
N LEU A 138 -16.17 -11.98 -11.14
CA LEU A 138 -15.19 -12.87 -10.51
C LEU A 138 -13.73 -12.51 -10.83
N ARG A 139 -13.44 -11.74 -11.88
CA ARG A 139 -12.09 -11.18 -12.11
C ARG A 139 -11.69 -10.13 -11.06
N ARG A 140 -12.67 -9.36 -10.56
CA ARG A 140 -12.46 -8.32 -9.54
C ARG A 140 -12.62 -8.85 -8.11
N VAL A 141 -13.59 -9.73 -7.87
CA VAL A 141 -13.92 -10.27 -6.55
C VAL A 141 -13.01 -11.46 -6.24
N ASP A 142 -11.77 -11.18 -5.85
CA ASP A 142 -10.82 -12.20 -5.45
C ASP A 142 -9.74 -11.64 -4.51
N ILE A 143 -9.04 -12.55 -3.85
CA ILE A 143 -8.09 -12.28 -2.77
C ILE A 143 -6.84 -11.55 -3.25
N ILE A 144 -6.15 -10.92 -2.30
CA ILE A 144 -4.77 -10.49 -2.45
C ILE A 144 -3.95 -11.35 -1.48
N PRO A 145 -2.94 -12.10 -1.95
CA PRO A 145 -2.13 -12.97 -1.09
C PRO A 145 -1.59 -12.21 0.12
N LYS A 146 -1.64 -12.84 1.30
CA LYS A 146 -1.27 -12.17 2.57
C LYS A 146 0.17 -11.65 2.51
N GLU A 147 1.07 -12.41 1.90
CA GLU A 147 2.49 -12.09 1.75
C GLU A 147 2.68 -10.80 0.94
N LEU A 148 1.90 -10.64 -0.14
CA LEU A 148 1.93 -9.43 -0.96
C LEU A 148 1.46 -8.22 -0.16
N ALA A 149 0.30 -8.33 0.49
CA ALA A 149 -0.28 -7.23 1.27
C ALA A 149 0.62 -6.86 2.48
N LEU A 150 1.21 -7.85 3.15
CA LEU A 150 2.15 -7.65 4.26
C LEU A 150 3.41 -6.93 3.80
N MET A 151 4.01 -7.35 2.69
CA MET A 151 5.24 -6.72 2.18
C MET A 151 4.99 -5.32 1.65
N GLN A 152 3.88 -5.09 0.94
CA GLN A 152 3.52 -3.72 0.54
C GLN A 152 3.28 -2.85 1.76
N ALA A 153 2.55 -3.32 2.77
CA ALA A 153 2.37 -2.56 4.00
C ALA A 153 3.71 -2.24 4.68
N ALA A 154 4.62 -3.21 4.77
CA ALA A 154 5.94 -3.01 5.36
C ALA A 154 6.77 -1.98 4.58
N ASN A 155 6.81 -2.08 3.24
CA ASN A 155 7.58 -1.18 2.38
C ASN A 155 7.03 0.26 2.46
N GLU A 156 5.72 0.44 2.24
CA GLU A 156 5.09 1.76 2.18
C GLU A 156 5.06 2.49 3.54
N SER A 157 5.07 1.74 4.64
CA SER A 157 5.01 2.31 6.00
C SER A 157 6.35 2.36 6.72
N ALA A 158 7.45 1.95 6.07
CA ALA A 158 8.74 1.73 6.71
C ALA A 158 8.60 0.86 8.00
N TRP A 159 7.93 -0.28 7.86
CA TRP A 159 7.62 -1.20 8.97
C TRP A 159 6.85 -0.51 10.10
N GLY A 160 5.87 0.31 9.74
CA GLY A 160 4.97 1.02 10.67
C GLY A 160 5.55 2.30 11.28
N THR A 161 6.82 2.64 11.02
CA THR A 161 7.47 3.82 11.63
C THR A 161 7.15 5.14 10.93
N SER A 162 6.66 5.08 9.69
CA SER A 162 6.27 6.26 8.90
C SER A 162 5.27 7.14 9.65
N ARG A 163 5.44 8.47 9.52
CA ARG A 163 4.50 9.44 10.07
C ARG A 163 3.07 9.18 9.60
N PHE A 164 2.87 8.82 8.33
CA PHE A 164 1.53 8.58 7.79
C PHE A 164 0.89 7.31 8.37
N ALA A 165 1.68 6.29 8.66
CA ALA A 165 1.21 5.10 9.36
C ALA A 165 0.85 5.41 10.82
N ARG A 166 1.73 6.10 11.55
CA ARG A 166 1.53 6.41 12.97
C ARG A 166 0.43 7.43 13.27
N ILE A 167 0.21 8.40 12.38
CA ILE A 167 -0.76 9.48 12.59
C ILE A 167 -2.08 9.19 11.89
N GLY A 168 -2.07 8.52 10.74
CA GLY A 168 -3.27 8.32 9.93
C GLY A 168 -3.56 6.87 9.55
N LEU A 169 -2.87 5.88 10.14
CA LEU A 169 -3.03 4.45 9.81
C LEU A 169 -2.87 4.15 8.30
N ASN A 170 -2.13 4.99 7.58
CA ASN A 170 -1.93 4.80 6.15
C ASN A 170 -0.70 3.92 5.92
N PHE A 171 -0.90 2.61 6.05
CA PHE A 171 0.16 1.61 5.88
C PHE A 171 0.51 1.33 4.41
N PHE A 172 -0.28 1.82 3.45
CA PHE A 172 -0.19 1.45 2.03
C PHE A 172 0.07 2.66 1.11
N GLY A 173 0.43 3.82 1.65
CA GLY A 173 0.72 5.01 0.84
C GLY A 173 -0.48 5.56 0.04
N GLN A 174 -1.71 5.36 0.53
CA GLN A 174 -2.91 5.70 -0.24
C GLN A 174 -3.16 7.20 -0.32
N TRP A 175 -3.04 7.75 -1.52
CA TRP A 175 -3.39 9.14 -1.84
C TRP A 175 -4.89 9.40 -1.75
N CYS A 176 -5.25 10.66 -1.51
CA CYS A 176 -6.60 11.16 -1.68
C CYS A 176 -6.57 12.56 -2.30
N TYR A 177 -7.51 12.79 -3.22
CA TYR A 177 -7.51 13.93 -4.15
C TYR A 177 -8.57 14.98 -3.80
N LYS A 178 -9.13 14.92 -2.59
CA LYS A 178 -10.07 15.93 -2.07
C LYS A 178 -9.37 16.74 -0.99
N LYS A 179 -9.48 18.06 -1.03
CA LYS A 179 -8.92 18.90 0.04
C LYS A 179 -9.50 18.50 1.40
N GLY A 180 -8.65 18.27 2.40
CA GLY A 180 -9.03 17.91 3.77
C GLY A 180 -9.39 16.45 3.99
N CYS A 181 -9.16 15.56 3.04
CA CYS A 181 -9.42 14.13 3.22
C CYS A 181 -8.29 13.35 3.90
N GLY A 182 -7.15 13.99 4.16
CA GLY A 182 -6.00 13.31 4.73
C GLY A 182 -4.96 14.22 5.35
N MET A 183 -3.73 13.70 5.38
CA MET A 183 -2.55 14.34 5.91
C MET A 183 -1.77 15.02 4.78
N VAL A 184 -1.34 16.24 5.05
CA VAL A 184 -0.48 17.01 4.17
C VAL A 184 0.99 16.53 4.28
N PRO A 185 1.68 16.26 3.15
CA PRO A 185 3.13 16.06 3.15
C PRO A 185 3.89 17.32 3.58
N ARG A 186 4.96 17.16 4.38
CA ARG A 186 5.75 18.29 4.92
C ARG A 186 6.60 19.01 3.86
N ARG A 187 7.03 18.29 2.83
CA ARG A 187 7.76 18.82 1.67
C ARG A 187 6.88 18.63 0.45
N ARG A 188 6.17 19.68 0.04
CA ARG A 188 5.43 19.71 -1.23
C ARG A 188 6.20 20.57 -2.21
N ALA A 189 6.36 20.10 -3.45
CA ALA A 189 6.47 21.04 -4.57
C ALA A 189 5.15 21.83 -4.61
N ASN A 190 5.22 23.14 -4.81
CA ASN A 190 4.17 24.12 -4.45
C ASN A 190 2.78 23.92 -5.12
N GLU A 191 2.52 22.83 -5.86
CA GLU A 191 1.30 22.62 -6.64
C GLU A 191 0.69 21.21 -6.53
N ALA A 192 1.20 20.32 -5.67
CA ALA A 192 0.64 18.97 -5.51
C ALA A 192 -0.72 18.98 -4.78
N ALA A 193 -1.80 18.74 -5.53
CA ALA A 193 -3.21 18.77 -5.09
C ALA A 193 -3.65 17.55 -4.26
N HIS A 194 -2.78 16.55 -4.07
CA HIS A 194 -3.11 15.33 -3.35
C HIS A 194 -2.68 15.39 -1.87
N GLU A 195 -3.48 14.77 -1.00
CA GLU A 195 -3.18 14.50 0.40
C GLU A 195 -2.98 12.99 0.60
N VAL A 196 -2.40 12.58 1.73
CA VAL A 196 -2.25 11.17 2.09
C VAL A 196 -3.40 10.78 3.01
N THR A 197 -4.26 9.85 2.59
CA THR A 197 -5.49 9.48 3.31
C THR A 197 -5.23 9.19 4.79
N ALA A 198 -6.10 9.65 5.68
CA ALA A 198 -6.10 9.28 7.09
C ALA A 198 -7.30 8.38 7.40
N PHE A 199 -7.04 7.22 7.99
CA PHE A 199 -8.05 6.22 8.33
C PHE A 199 -8.37 6.23 9.82
N LYS A 200 -9.61 5.85 10.16
CA LYS A 200 -10.08 5.71 11.54
C LYS A 200 -9.78 4.33 12.15
N SER A 201 -9.48 3.34 11.31
CA SER A 201 -9.08 2.00 11.73
C SER A 201 -8.16 1.33 10.71
N VAL A 202 -7.37 0.36 11.15
CA VAL A 202 -6.50 -0.44 10.27
C VAL A 202 -7.33 -1.22 9.24
N ARG A 203 -8.49 -1.76 9.67
CA ARG A 203 -9.45 -2.42 8.78
C ARG A 203 -9.92 -1.52 7.64
N ALA A 204 -10.16 -0.23 7.90
CA ALA A 204 -10.53 0.72 6.86
C ALA A 204 -9.39 0.97 5.87
N ALA A 205 -8.15 1.07 6.36
CA ALA A 205 -6.96 1.22 5.52
C ALA A 205 -6.76 -0.01 4.61
N VAL A 206 -6.84 -1.22 5.19
CA VAL A 206 -6.74 -2.49 4.45
C VAL A 206 -7.87 -2.61 3.44
N SER A 207 -9.13 -2.44 3.83
CA SER A 207 -10.27 -2.56 2.89
C SER A 207 -10.18 -1.54 1.74
N SER A 208 -9.69 -0.33 2.01
CA SER A 208 -9.43 0.68 0.96
C SER A 208 -8.34 0.23 -0.02
N TYR A 209 -7.22 -0.29 0.49
CA TYR A 209 -6.13 -0.82 -0.35
C TYR A 209 -6.61 -2.01 -1.21
N PHE A 210 -7.32 -2.97 -0.61
CA PHE A 210 -7.88 -4.12 -1.32
C PHE A 210 -8.87 -3.70 -2.41
N LYS A 211 -9.75 -2.74 -2.09
CA LYS A 211 -10.69 -2.17 -3.05
C LYS A 211 -9.98 -1.48 -4.21
N ASN A 212 -8.88 -0.77 -3.95
CA ASN A 212 -8.09 -0.13 -4.99
C ASN A 212 -7.53 -1.17 -5.98
N ILE A 213 -6.82 -2.17 -5.48
CA ILE A 213 -6.24 -3.26 -6.29
C ILE A 213 -7.34 -4.02 -7.07
N ASN A 214 -8.48 -4.28 -6.43
CA ASN A 214 -9.56 -5.05 -7.07
C ASN A 214 -10.45 -4.25 -8.02
N THR A 215 -10.38 -2.91 -8.05
CA THR A 215 -11.31 -2.10 -8.86
C THR A 215 -10.65 -1.09 -9.79
N HIS A 216 -9.44 -0.61 -9.50
CA HIS A 216 -8.80 0.42 -10.30
C HIS A 216 -8.28 -0.13 -11.63
N ALA A 217 -8.39 0.66 -12.71
CA ALA A 217 -8.02 0.23 -14.06
C ALA A 217 -6.54 -0.17 -14.16
N ALA A 218 -5.65 0.59 -13.50
CA ALA A 218 -4.21 0.35 -13.48
C ALA A 218 -3.76 -1.03 -12.94
N TYR A 219 -4.66 -1.79 -12.30
CA TYR A 219 -4.38 -3.15 -11.82
C TYR A 219 -5.14 -4.22 -12.61
N SER A 220 -5.50 -3.95 -13.88
CA SER A 220 -6.09 -4.94 -14.79
C SER A 220 -5.21 -6.15 -14.95
N ASP A 221 -3.91 -5.93 -15.06
CA ASP A 221 -2.95 -6.98 -15.38
C ASP A 221 -2.76 -7.90 -14.18
N LEU A 222 -2.68 -7.35 -12.97
CA LEU A 222 -2.72 -8.12 -11.72
C LEU A 222 -3.95 -9.04 -11.66
N ARG A 223 -5.13 -8.50 -11.99
CA ARG A 223 -6.37 -9.29 -11.98
C ARG A 223 -6.40 -10.37 -13.07
N SER A 224 -5.77 -10.10 -14.21
CA SER A 224 -5.65 -11.07 -15.31
C SER A 224 -4.71 -12.22 -14.95
N ILE A 225 -3.54 -11.91 -14.35
CA ILE A 225 -2.61 -12.92 -13.81
C ILE A 225 -3.33 -13.80 -12.77
N ARG A 226 -4.09 -13.18 -11.87
CA ARG A 226 -4.86 -13.90 -10.85
C ARG A 226 -5.93 -14.82 -11.44
N GLU A 227 -6.66 -14.35 -12.47
CA GLU A 227 -7.62 -15.17 -13.21
C GLU A 227 -6.95 -16.37 -13.88
N ASP A 228 -5.78 -16.16 -14.50
CA ASP A 228 -5.02 -17.23 -15.15
C ASP A 228 -4.54 -18.28 -14.16
N LEU A 229 -4.10 -17.88 -12.97
CA LEU A 229 -3.75 -18.80 -11.87
C LEU A 229 -4.96 -19.62 -11.42
N ARG A 230 -6.13 -18.98 -11.24
CA ARG A 230 -7.39 -19.66 -10.90
C ARG A 230 -7.79 -20.68 -11.96
N ARG A 231 -7.72 -20.32 -13.25
CA ARG A 231 -8.05 -21.22 -14.37
C ARG A 231 -7.12 -22.43 -14.42
N GLN A 232 -5.85 -22.25 -14.06
CA GLN A 232 -4.86 -23.32 -13.97
C GLN A 232 -4.91 -24.08 -12.65
N GLN A 233 -5.84 -23.76 -11.74
CA GLN A 233 -5.91 -24.31 -10.38
C GLN A 233 -4.61 -24.17 -9.59
N LYS A 234 -3.83 -23.12 -9.88
CA LYS A 234 -2.60 -22.81 -9.17
C LYS A 234 -2.88 -21.92 -7.95
N PRO A 235 -2.06 -22.01 -6.89
CA PRO A 235 -2.09 -21.04 -5.81
C PRO A 235 -1.93 -19.61 -6.36
N ILE A 236 -2.66 -18.66 -5.76
CA ILE A 236 -2.45 -17.24 -6.07
C ILE A 236 -1.19 -16.80 -5.31
N GLU A 237 -0.04 -16.91 -5.96
CA GLU A 237 1.25 -16.56 -5.36
C GLU A 237 1.52 -15.05 -5.39
N ALA A 238 2.06 -14.52 -4.29
CA ALA A 238 2.42 -13.10 -4.19
C ALA A 238 3.41 -12.66 -5.26
N THR A 239 4.49 -13.43 -5.48
CA THR A 239 5.55 -13.14 -6.46
C THR A 239 4.99 -13.04 -7.88
N LYS A 240 4.02 -13.87 -8.24
CA LYS A 240 3.35 -13.80 -9.55
C LYS A 240 2.53 -12.52 -9.71
N LEU A 241 1.80 -12.12 -8.67
CA LEU A 241 0.97 -10.91 -8.72
C LEU A 241 1.79 -9.61 -8.69
N THR A 242 3.02 -9.61 -8.18
CA THR A 242 3.88 -8.41 -8.22
C THR A 242 4.07 -7.85 -9.62
N HIS A 243 4.11 -8.71 -10.64
CA HIS A 243 4.26 -8.28 -12.04
C HIS A 243 3.09 -7.41 -12.53
N GLY A 244 1.91 -7.52 -11.90
CA GLY A 244 0.76 -6.67 -12.19
C GLY A 244 0.73 -5.33 -11.44
N LEU A 245 1.80 -4.97 -10.70
CA LEU A 245 1.90 -3.76 -9.89
C LEU A 245 2.74 -2.64 -10.53
N MET A 246 3.01 -2.71 -11.84
CA MET A 246 3.82 -1.70 -12.55
C MET A 246 3.37 -0.25 -12.28
N SER A 247 2.06 0.00 -12.22
CA SER A 247 1.51 1.34 -11.96
C SER A 247 1.32 1.67 -10.47
N TYR A 248 1.74 0.78 -9.55
CA TYR A 248 1.63 1.04 -8.12
C TYR A 248 2.64 2.09 -7.66
N SER A 249 3.84 2.10 -8.25
CA SER A 249 4.94 2.98 -7.91
C SER A 249 5.53 3.63 -9.17
N GLU A 250 5.91 4.91 -9.08
CA GLU A 250 6.66 5.60 -10.13
C GLU A 250 8.01 4.93 -10.43
N ARG A 251 8.53 4.12 -9.49
CA ARG A 251 9.74 3.31 -9.66
C ARG A 251 9.55 2.12 -10.62
N GLY A 252 8.31 1.75 -10.97
CA GLY A 252 8.00 0.68 -11.92
C GLY A 252 8.67 -0.65 -11.54
N GLU A 253 9.48 -1.21 -12.45
CA GLU A 253 10.16 -2.50 -12.28
C GLU A 253 11.03 -2.57 -11.02
N ALA A 254 11.74 -1.50 -10.68
CA ALA A 254 12.60 -1.46 -9.50
C ALA A 254 11.80 -1.63 -8.19
N TYR A 255 10.51 -1.25 -8.17
CA TYR A 255 9.62 -1.52 -7.05
C TYR A 255 9.24 -3.01 -6.99
N ILE A 256 8.99 -3.63 -8.14
CA ILE A 256 8.64 -5.06 -8.25
C ILE A 256 9.80 -5.94 -7.78
N GLU A 257 11.04 -5.61 -8.18
CA GLU A 257 12.25 -6.33 -7.77
C GLU A 257 12.49 -6.22 -6.25
N GLU A 258 12.35 -5.00 -5.70
CA GLU A 258 12.44 -4.77 -4.26
C GLU A 258 11.39 -5.58 -3.50
N LEU A 259 10.14 -5.55 -3.97
CA LEU A 259 9.04 -6.27 -3.34
C LEU A 259 9.25 -7.79 -3.37
N ASN A 260 9.70 -8.34 -4.50
CA ASN A 260 10.04 -9.78 -4.60
C ASN A 260 11.21 -10.15 -3.69
N THR A 261 12.22 -9.29 -3.58
CA THR A 261 13.33 -9.47 -2.65
C THR A 261 12.83 -9.51 -1.20
N MET A 262 11.97 -8.56 -0.82
CA MET A 262 11.36 -8.51 0.51
C MET A 262 10.51 -9.76 0.77
N ILE A 263 9.66 -10.19 -0.16
CA ILE A 263 8.87 -11.43 -0.02
C ILE A 263 9.79 -12.62 0.26
N ASN A 264 10.88 -12.76 -0.51
CA ASN A 264 11.79 -13.90 -0.36
C ASN A 264 12.57 -13.87 0.97
N GLN A 265 13.05 -12.70 1.40
CA GLN A 265 13.81 -12.56 2.65
C GLN A 265 12.96 -12.73 3.91
N ASN A 266 11.64 -12.55 3.82
CA ASN A 266 10.74 -12.61 4.96
C ASN A 266 9.82 -13.84 4.95
N ARG A 267 10.15 -14.88 4.15
CA ARG A 267 9.34 -16.11 4.04
C ARG A 267 9.04 -16.76 5.40
N ALA A 268 10.02 -16.79 6.30
CA ALA A 268 9.88 -17.41 7.63
C ALA A 268 8.71 -16.84 8.44
N TYR A 269 8.35 -15.57 8.21
CA TYR A 269 7.28 -14.90 8.94
C TYR A 269 5.87 -15.20 8.41
N PHE A 270 5.72 -15.83 7.24
CA PHE A 270 4.40 -15.97 6.62
C PHE A 270 3.58 -17.13 7.17
N ASP A 271 4.24 -18.17 7.69
CA ASP A 271 3.63 -19.42 8.15
C ASP A 271 3.53 -19.54 9.69
N GLU A 272 3.93 -18.48 10.40
CA GLU A 272 3.69 -18.25 11.82
C GLU A 272 2.26 -17.75 12.07
#